data_AF-A0A090GAL7-F1
#
_entry.id   AF-A0A090GAL7-F1
#
_cell.length_a   1.000
_cell.length_b   1.000
_cell.length_c   1.000
_cell.angle_alpha   90.00
_cell.angle_beta   90.00
_cell.angle_gamma   90.00
#
_symmetry.space_group_name_H-M   'P 1'
#
loop_
_entity.id
_entity.type
_entity.pdbx_description
1 polymer ?
#
loop_
_entity_poly.entity_id
_entity_poly.type
_entity_poly.pdbx_seq_one_letter_code
_entity_poly.pdbx_strand_id
1 'polypeptide(L)'
;MEWITRERKSKKKKGGAILAVRSRLRPVDIYCYLKARFGEPNGFQNFLRKDDSDNWIHWDYNLKAGQTDVYICGMSREVHIMVGDALTHKQWRDLIVGIRNDYARIGPQKSAVLQSLEKFVVFQNKFVSIAGLCADLHAAILDAPAKTAFPKRSPTAKSRLKTLERAMQGVSARANDLFGNCLKLHLLMPVMAEAFINMVILMFTRDEIRNAPEAYQAFIRAKIPDRLALLSQHCDGFARDVDKSTNAYAHFMRVIDKRNFALHGNVDPIREQIEVVYFDGRRPLFNTPGNHVERFFEHLEAIHRPEEVVSDYQAVHAFLWEISECLKPRTEAFFKQVIEDAYPGFEVHKKRATRILPDHVMMGMMPSMLYDDDLDVKW
;
A
#
# COMPACT_ATOMS: atom_id res chain seq x y z
N MET A 1 74.66 -5.62 -11.92
CA MET A 1 73.59 -6.41 -12.55
C MET A 1 72.29 -5.63 -12.44
N GLU A 2 71.93 -4.96 -13.52
CA GLU A 2 70.65 -4.27 -13.69
C GLU A 2 69.50 -5.27 -13.63
N TRP A 3 68.51 -5.00 -12.78
CA TRP A 3 67.19 -5.60 -12.93
C TRP A 3 66.21 -4.48 -13.23
N ILE A 4 65.75 -4.51 -14.48
CA ILE A 4 64.90 -3.56 -15.18
C ILE A 4 63.55 -3.41 -14.46
N THR A 5 63.24 -2.19 -14.04
CA THR A 5 61.88 -1.74 -13.69
C THR A 5 61.01 -1.77 -14.94
N ARG A 6 60.24 -2.85 -15.10
CA ARG A 6 59.15 -2.89 -16.08
C ARG A 6 57.98 -2.07 -15.53
N GLU A 7 57.97 -0.78 -15.83
CA GLU A 7 56.75 0.03 -15.73
C GLU A 7 55.68 -0.63 -16.62
N ARG A 8 54.72 -1.32 -16.00
CA ARG A 8 53.44 -1.61 -16.65
C ARG A 8 52.72 -0.28 -16.83
N LYS A 9 52.96 0.39 -17.97
CA LYS A 9 52.02 1.38 -18.50
C LYS A 9 50.67 0.67 -18.67
N SER A 10 49.79 0.87 -17.70
CA SER A 10 48.36 0.58 -17.84
C SER A 10 47.88 1.36 -19.06
N LYS A 11 47.71 0.67 -20.19
CA LYS A 11 46.90 1.19 -21.29
C LYS A 11 45.53 1.46 -20.67
N LYS A 12 45.18 2.73 -20.44
CA LYS A 12 43.79 3.17 -20.26
C LYS A 12 43.02 2.58 -21.44
N LYS A 13 42.33 1.45 -21.23
CA LYS A 13 41.31 1.00 -22.17
C LYS A 13 40.38 2.21 -22.31
N LYS A 14 40.16 2.66 -23.54
CA LYS A 14 39.03 3.54 -23.87
C LYS A 14 37.78 2.72 -23.54
N GLY A 15 37.39 2.71 -22.27
CA GLY A 15 36.15 2.10 -21.81
C GLY A 15 35.01 2.97 -22.32
N GLY A 16 33.96 2.33 -22.83
CA GLY A 16 32.71 3.04 -23.13
C GLY A 16 32.22 3.79 -21.90
N ALA A 17 31.58 4.93 -22.12
CA ALA A 17 31.01 5.75 -21.05
C ALA A 17 29.54 5.42 -20.86
N ILE A 18 29.10 5.31 -19.61
CA ILE A 18 27.72 5.04 -19.22
C ILE A 18 27.21 6.25 -18.43
N LEU A 19 26.01 6.72 -18.76
CA LEU A 19 25.29 7.73 -18.02
C LEU A 19 23.88 7.22 -17.67
N ALA A 20 23.53 7.26 -16.38
CA ALA A 20 22.17 7.04 -15.91
C ALA A 20 21.43 8.39 -15.84
N VAL A 21 20.37 8.55 -16.64
CA VAL A 21 19.58 9.77 -16.68
C VAL A 21 18.30 9.59 -15.87
N ARG A 22 18.17 10.31 -14.76
CA ARG A 22 17.03 10.26 -13.84
C ARG A 22 16.28 11.57 -13.69
N SER A 23 16.87 12.70 -14.08
CA SER A 23 16.28 14.03 -13.86
C SER A 23 15.88 14.76 -15.14
N ARG A 24 16.65 14.58 -16.24
CA ARG A 24 16.49 15.39 -17.45
C ARG A 24 15.67 14.75 -18.56
N LEU A 25 15.50 13.43 -18.53
CA LEU A 25 14.73 12.68 -19.54
C LEU A 25 13.66 11.84 -18.85
N ARG A 26 12.40 12.01 -19.27
CA ARG A 26 11.32 11.13 -18.83
C ARG A 26 11.40 9.81 -19.60
N PRO A 27 11.40 8.64 -18.95
CA PRO A 27 11.50 7.35 -19.64
C PRO A 27 10.47 7.15 -20.75
N VAL A 28 9.21 7.51 -20.49
CA VAL A 28 8.13 7.43 -21.49
C VAL A 28 8.38 8.32 -22.71
N ASP A 29 8.94 9.52 -22.53
CA ASP A 29 9.24 10.40 -23.67
C ASP A 29 10.34 9.82 -24.54
N ILE A 30 11.39 9.27 -23.93
CA ILE A 30 12.50 8.67 -24.66
C ILE A 30 12.01 7.43 -25.40
N TYR A 31 11.25 6.56 -24.74
CA TYR A 31 10.68 5.39 -25.39
C TYR A 31 9.84 5.78 -26.61
N CYS A 32 8.89 6.72 -26.45
CA CYS A 32 8.06 7.17 -27.57
C CYS A 32 8.89 7.84 -28.68
N TYR A 33 9.93 8.60 -28.32
CA TYR A 33 10.83 9.24 -29.27
C TYR A 33 11.62 8.21 -30.08
N LEU A 34 12.22 7.23 -29.42
CA LEU A 34 12.99 6.16 -30.06
C LEU A 34 12.08 5.31 -30.94
N LYS A 35 10.90 4.94 -30.44
CA LYS A 35 9.92 4.16 -31.20
C LYS A 35 9.42 4.88 -32.45
N ALA A 36 9.13 6.18 -32.32
CA ALA A 36 8.71 7.00 -33.45
C ALA A 36 9.81 7.18 -34.53
N ARG A 37 11.08 7.22 -34.12
CA ARG A 37 12.20 7.49 -35.02
C ARG A 37 12.85 6.23 -35.61
N PHE A 38 12.86 5.14 -34.86
CA PHE A 38 13.64 3.93 -35.17
C PHE A 38 12.81 2.64 -35.20
N GLY A 39 11.52 2.68 -34.88
CA GLY A 39 10.67 1.49 -34.84
C GLY A 39 10.74 0.75 -33.50
N GLU A 40 10.41 -0.54 -33.48
CA GLU A 40 10.39 -1.31 -32.22
C GLU A 40 11.79 -1.44 -31.56
N PRO A 41 11.86 -1.63 -30.23
CA PRO A 41 13.12 -1.86 -29.53
C PRO A 41 13.91 -3.03 -30.14
N ASN A 42 15.16 -2.77 -30.50
CA ASN A 42 16.03 -3.70 -31.24
C ASN A 42 17.26 -4.14 -30.43
N GLY A 43 17.28 -3.83 -29.14
CA GLY A 43 18.38 -4.20 -28.25
C GLY A 43 18.32 -5.67 -27.81
N PHE A 44 19.44 -6.15 -27.27
CA PHE A 44 19.60 -7.56 -26.89
C PHE A 44 18.75 -7.93 -25.67
N GLN A 45 18.53 -6.99 -24.72
CA GLN A 45 17.74 -7.27 -23.53
C GLN A 45 16.25 -7.42 -23.87
N ASN A 46 15.74 -6.67 -24.84
CA ASN A 46 14.37 -6.83 -25.35
C ASN A 46 14.14 -8.20 -26.01
N PHE A 47 15.19 -8.88 -26.49
CA PHE A 47 15.08 -10.25 -26.98
C PHE A 47 15.01 -11.29 -25.85
N LEU A 48 15.63 -11.00 -24.69
CA LEU A 48 15.70 -11.91 -23.55
C LEU A 48 14.63 -11.66 -22.48
N ARG A 49 13.94 -10.53 -22.52
CA ARG A 49 12.95 -10.16 -21.52
C ARG A 49 11.75 -11.10 -21.52
N LYS A 50 11.11 -11.23 -20.36
CA LYS A 50 9.81 -11.89 -20.24
C LYS A 50 8.70 -10.98 -20.79
N ASP A 51 7.57 -11.60 -21.13
CA ASP A 51 6.37 -10.86 -21.53
C ASP A 51 5.54 -10.45 -20.30
N ASP A 52 6.17 -9.69 -19.41
CA ASP A 52 5.58 -9.14 -18.18
C ASP A 52 6.32 -7.85 -17.77
N SER A 53 5.90 -7.23 -16.66
CA SER A 53 6.55 -6.05 -16.09
C SER A 53 7.69 -6.36 -15.13
N ASP A 54 8.01 -7.64 -14.92
CA ASP A 54 9.05 -8.11 -13.99
C ASP A 54 10.40 -8.27 -14.70
N ASN A 55 10.83 -7.17 -15.32
CA ASN A 55 12.09 -7.08 -16.04
C ASN A 55 12.93 -5.94 -15.46
N TRP A 56 14.24 -6.16 -15.33
CA TRP A 56 15.15 -5.10 -14.89
C TRP A 56 15.32 -4.01 -15.96
N ILE A 57 15.41 -4.45 -17.22
CA ILE A 57 15.41 -3.58 -18.40
C ILE A 57 14.10 -3.82 -19.15
N HIS A 58 13.28 -2.76 -19.24
CA HIS A 58 11.93 -2.83 -19.82
C HIS A 58 11.96 -2.73 -21.36
N TRP A 59 12.94 -2.01 -21.89
CA TRP A 59 13.18 -1.84 -23.32
C TRP A 59 14.60 -1.35 -23.56
N ASP A 60 15.17 -1.67 -24.71
CA ASP A 60 16.50 -1.23 -25.12
C ASP A 60 16.65 -1.08 -26.63
N TYR A 61 17.55 -0.20 -27.04
CA TYR A 61 17.89 0.08 -28.41
C TYR A 61 19.40 0.01 -28.61
N ASN A 62 19.82 -0.67 -29.68
CA ASN A 62 21.16 -0.61 -30.24
C ASN A 62 21.12 0.30 -31.48
N LEU A 63 21.75 1.46 -31.37
CA LEU A 63 21.80 2.47 -32.43
C LEU A 63 23.24 2.71 -32.88
N LYS A 64 23.39 3.19 -34.11
CA LYS A 64 24.68 3.56 -34.68
C LYS A 64 24.71 5.04 -35.03
N ALA A 65 25.67 5.77 -34.46
CA ALA A 65 25.94 7.17 -34.77
C ALA A 65 27.27 7.27 -35.52
N GLY A 66 27.23 7.16 -36.85
CA GLY A 66 28.43 7.07 -37.67
C GLY A 66 29.18 5.75 -37.40
N GLN A 67 30.35 5.82 -36.75
CA GLN A 67 31.12 4.64 -36.35
C GLN A 67 30.97 4.29 -34.86
N THR A 68 30.23 5.09 -34.10
CA THR A 68 30.07 4.91 -32.66
C THR A 68 28.77 4.15 -32.37
N ASP A 69 28.87 3.08 -31.60
CA ASP A 69 27.71 2.37 -31.08
C ASP A 69 27.12 3.11 -29.87
N VAL A 70 25.81 3.24 -29.87
CA VAL A 70 25.03 3.87 -28.81
C VAL A 70 23.96 2.90 -28.35
N TYR A 71 24.06 2.48 -27.10
CA TYR A 71 23.05 1.65 -26.46
C TYR A 71 22.22 2.50 -25.51
N ILE A 72 20.90 2.42 -25.61
CA ILE A 72 19.97 3.15 -24.73
C ILE A 72 18.98 2.14 -24.17
N CYS A 73 18.85 2.07 -22.85
CA CYS A 73 17.87 1.20 -22.22
C CYS A 73 17.05 1.93 -21.14
N GLY A 74 15.79 1.53 -21.02
CA GLY A 74 14.88 2.02 -20.00
C GLY A 74 14.77 1.04 -18.84
N MET A 75 14.96 1.55 -17.63
CA MET A 75 14.58 0.89 -16.38
C MET A 75 13.31 1.55 -15.82
N SER A 76 12.93 1.25 -14.58
CA SER A 76 11.66 1.72 -14.01
C SER A 76 11.53 3.24 -13.93
N ARG A 77 12.62 3.96 -13.62
CA ARG A 77 12.63 5.44 -13.51
C ARG A 77 13.78 6.12 -14.23
N GLU A 78 14.71 5.34 -14.77
CA GLU A 78 15.95 5.84 -15.36
C GLU A 78 16.09 5.41 -16.81
N VAL A 79 16.78 6.23 -17.58
CA VAL A 79 17.25 5.88 -18.93
C VAL A 79 18.76 5.79 -18.88
N HIS A 80 19.32 4.64 -19.19
CA HIS A 80 20.77 4.45 -19.22
C HIS A 80 21.24 4.56 -20.66
N ILE A 81 22.27 5.38 -20.88
CA ILE A 81 22.89 5.60 -22.18
C ILE A 81 24.33 5.15 -22.09
N MET A 82 24.72 4.20 -22.94
CA MET A 82 26.09 3.73 -23.07
C MET A 82 26.61 4.10 -24.46
N VAL A 83 27.78 4.73 -24.51
CA VAL A 83 28.41 5.16 -25.76
C VAL A 83 29.79 4.51 -25.84
N GLY A 84 30.17 3.99 -27.01
CA GLY A 84 31.47 3.35 -27.23
C GLY A 84 32.67 4.28 -26.98
N ASP A 85 32.46 5.59 -27.05
CA ASP A 85 33.44 6.63 -26.80
C ASP A 85 33.28 7.26 -25.40
N ALA A 86 34.41 7.69 -24.82
CA ALA A 86 34.40 8.44 -23.57
C ALA A 86 33.90 9.88 -23.81
N LEU A 87 32.85 10.29 -23.09
CA LEU A 87 32.27 11.63 -23.17
C LEU A 87 32.63 12.46 -21.94
N THR A 88 32.91 13.75 -22.17
CA THR A 88 33.01 14.77 -21.10
C THR A 88 31.62 15.15 -20.57
N HIS A 89 31.55 15.78 -19.39
CA HIS A 89 30.27 16.23 -18.83
C HIS A 89 29.50 17.16 -19.78
N LYS A 90 30.20 18.08 -20.46
CA LYS A 90 29.60 18.97 -21.47
C LYS A 90 28.99 18.18 -22.64
N GLN A 91 29.69 17.17 -23.13
CA GLN A 91 29.18 16.32 -24.22
C GLN A 91 27.96 15.49 -23.80
N TRP A 92 27.93 14.99 -22.57
CA TRP A 92 26.74 14.34 -22.02
C TRP A 92 25.53 15.28 -21.96
N ARG A 93 25.74 16.51 -21.50
CA ARG A 93 24.72 17.56 -21.49
C ARG A 93 24.24 17.89 -22.90
N ASP A 94 25.15 18.06 -23.84
CA ASP A 94 24.82 18.36 -25.24
C ASP A 94 24.06 17.20 -25.90
N LEU A 95 24.36 15.94 -25.56
CA LEU A 95 23.59 14.77 -26.00
C LEU A 95 22.15 14.80 -25.47
N ILE A 96 21.97 15.01 -24.16
CA ILE A 96 20.64 15.07 -23.53
C ILE A 96 19.82 16.22 -24.10
N VAL A 97 20.42 17.41 -24.23
CA VAL A 97 19.78 18.59 -24.82
C VAL A 97 19.44 18.34 -26.29
N GLY A 98 20.35 17.71 -27.04
CA GLY A 98 20.14 17.35 -28.44
C GLY A 98 18.92 16.43 -28.62
N ILE A 99 18.80 15.38 -27.80
CA ILE A 99 17.65 14.48 -27.82
C ILE A 99 16.35 15.24 -27.54
N ARG A 100 16.35 16.10 -26.50
CA ARG A 100 15.15 16.88 -26.13
C ARG A 100 14.75 17.87 -27.20
N ASN A 101 15.71 18.55 -27.82
CA ASN A 101 15.44 19.50 -28.90
C ASN A 101 14.85 18.79 -30.12
N ASP A 102 15.25 17.55 -30.38
CA ASP A 102 14.71 16.75 -31.48
C ASP A 102 13.26 16.31 -31.26
N TYR A 103 12.73 16.35 -30.02
CA TYR A 103 11.33 16.06 -29.76
C TYR A 103 10.38 16.98 -30.53
N ALA A 104 10.75 18.25 -30.72
CA ALA A 104 9.93 19.20 -31.47
C ALA A 104 9.82 18.81 -32.96
N ARG A 105 10.90 18.26 -33.53
CA ARG A 105 10.94 17.84 -34.94
C ARG A 105 10.01 16.67 -35.23
N ILE A 106 9.85 15.74 -34.29
CA ILE A 106 9.02 14.52 -34.45
C ILE A 106 7.80 14.49 -33.52
N GLY A 107 7.35 15.66 -33.07
CA GLY A 107 6.27 15.79 -32.09
C GLY A 107 5.00 15.00 -32.43
N PRO A 108 4.44 15.12 -33.65
CA PRO A 108 3.26 14.38 -34.06
C PRO A 108 3.44 12.86 -33.99
N GLN A 109 4.56 12.34 -34.49
CA GLN A 109 4.86 10.90 -34.49
C GLN A 109 5.05 10.38 -33.06
N LYS A 110 5.76 11.13 -32.21
CA LYS A 110 5.93 10.80 -30.79
C LYS A 110 4.57 10.76 -30.06
N SER A 111 3.70 11.72 -30.34
CA SER A 111 2.35 11.78 -29.76
C SER A 111 1.48 10.60 -30.21
N ALA A 112 1.57 10.20 -31.47
CA ALA A 112 0.85 9.04 -31.98
C ALA A 112 1.27 7.75 -31.27
N VAL A 113 2.58 7.57 -31.03
CA VAL A 113 3.08 6.44 -30.22
C VAL A 113 2.52 6.52 -28.79
N LEU A 114 2.59 7.67 -28.13
CA LEU A 114 2.08 7.83 -26.76
C LEU A 114 0.59 7.48 -26.65
N GLN A 115 -0.22 7.88 -27.63
CA GLN A 115 -1.67 7.60 -27.68
C GLN A 115 -1.98 6.12 -27.92
N SER A 116 -1.05 5.36 -28.51
CA SER A 116 -1.20 3.92 -28.71
C SER A 116 -0.92 3.09 -27.45
N LEU A 117 -0.34 3.69 -26.40
CA LEU A 117 -0.01 2.99 -25.16
C LEU A 117 -1.22 2.88 -24.24
N GLU A 118 -1.34 1.76 -23.51
CA GLU A 118 -2.31 1.63 -22.43
C GLU A 118 -1.93 2.56 -21.27
N LYS A 119 -2.93 3.26 -20.71
CA LYS A 119 -2.69 4.26 -19.67
C LYS A 119 -3.18 3.74 -18.33
N PHE A 120 -2.24 3.44 -17.45
CA PHE A 120 -2.53 3.05 -16.09
C PHE A 120 -2.28 4.19 -15.09
N VAL A 121 -3.15 4.27 -14.08
CA VAL A 121 -2.93 5.04 -12.86
C VAL A 121 -2.65 4.08 -11.72
N VAL A 122 -1.49 4.21 -11.09
CA VAL A 122 -1.19 3.49 -9.85
C VAL A 122 -1.91 4.21 -8.70
N PHE A 123 -2.68 3.47 -7.90
CA PHE A 123 -3.40 4.04 -6.77
C PHE A 123 -3.16 3.24 -5.49
N GLN A 124 -3.33 3.90 -4.34
CA GLN A 124 -3.20 3.22 -3.05
C GLN A 124 -4.42 2.32 -2.80
N ASN A 125 -4.19 1.03 -2.60
CA ASN A 125 -5.21 0.11 -2.13
C ASN A 125 -5.52 0.38 -0.65
N LYS A 126 -6.67 1.02 -0.41
CA LYS A 126 -7.13 1.35 0.95
C LYS A 126 -7.46 0.11 1.78
N PHE A 127 -7.92 -0.97 1.15
CA PHE A 127 -8.18 -2.20 1.87
C PHE A 127 -6.90 -2.76 2.47
N VAL A 128 -5.83 -2.96 1.67
CA VAL A 128 -4.54 -3.50 2.17
C VAL A 128 -3.97 -2.64 3.29
N SER A 129 -3.99 -1.31 3.10
CA SER A 129 -3.46 -0.38 4.09
C SER A 129 -4.18 -0.48 5.43
N ILE A 130 -5.51 -0.58 5.42
CA ILE A 130 -6.32 -0.65 6.64
C ILE A 130 -6.30 -2.07 7.22
N ALA A 131 -6.32 -3.10 6.38
CA ALA A 131 -6.26 -4.49 6.80
C ALA A 131 -4.95 -4.81 7.52
N GLY A 132 -3.82 -4.28 7.05
CA GLY A 132 -2.53 -4.37 7.75
C GLY A 132 -2.60 -3.74 9.15
N LEU A 133 -3.13 -2.51 9.25
CA LEU A 133 -3.32 -1.83 10.55
C LEU A 133 -4.25 -2.63 11.48
N CYS A 134 -5.35 -3.17 10.96
CA CYS A 134 -6.26 -4.01 11.74
C CYS A 134 -5.57 -5.30 12.23
N ALA A 135 -4.75 -5.93 11.39
CA ALA A 135 -4.00 -7.13 11.75
C ALA A 135 -2.96 -6.84 12.85
N ASP A 136 -2.23 -5.73 12.75
CA ASP A 136 -1.28 -5.29 13.78
C ASP A 136 -1.98 -5.02 15.12
N LEU A 137 -3.13 -4.33 15.09
CA LEU A 137 -3.93 -4.06 16.29
C LEU A 137 -4.49 -5.34 16.89
N HIS A 138 -4.98 -6.25 16.06
CA HIS A 138 -5.49 -7.55 16.50
C HIS A 138 -4.38 -8.37 17.18
N ALA A 139 -3.18 -8.44 16.58
CA ALA A 139 -2.02 -9.09 17.18
C ALA A 139 -1.65 -8.44 18.52
N ALA A 140 -1.60 -7.10 18.59
CA ALA A 140 -1.29 -6.38 19.82
C ALA A 140 -2.32 -6.60 20.95
N ILE A 141 -3.60 -6.82 20.62
CA ILE A 141 -4.63 -7.17 21.61
C ILE A 141 -4.45 -8.60 22.12
N LEU A 142 -4.15 -9.56 21.24
CA LEU A 142 -3.90 -10.95 21.62
C LEU A 142 -2.62 -11.11 22.46
N ASP A 143 -1.57 -10.38 22.09
CA ASP A 143 -0.26 -10.41 22.76
C ASP A 143 -0.21 -9.48 23.99
N ALA A 144 -1.34 -8.87 24.36
CA ALA A 144 -1.41 -7.99 25.52
C ALA A 144 -0.94 -8.74 26.77
N PRO A 145 0.00 -8.17 27.57
CA PRO A 145 0.51 -8.82 28.76
C PRO A 145 -0.61 -9.29 29.69
N ALA A 146 -0.37 -10.34 30.47
CA ALA A 146 -1.32 -10.75 31.50
C ALA A 146 -1.58 -9.59 32.49
N LYS A 147 -2.76 -9.59 33.11
CA LYS A 147 -3.13 -8.58 34.11
C LYS A 147 -2.08 -8.55 35.23
N THR A 148 -1.44 -7.41 35.43
CA THR A 148 -0.49 -7.22 36.52
C THR A 148 -1.26 -7.18 37.84
N ALA A 149 -1.05 -8.18 38.70
CA ALA A 149 -1.70 -8.22 40.01
C ALA A 149 -1.18 -7.08 40.90
N PHE A 150 -2.10 -6.33 41.52
CA PHE A 150 -1.69 -5.37 42.54
C PHE A 150 -1.14 -6.07 43.79
N PRO A 151 -0.14 -5.48 44.48
CA PRO A 151 0.34 -6.02 45.73
C PRO A 151 -0.79 -6.06 46.78
N LYS A 152 -1.14 -7.26 47.25
CA LYS A 152 -2.21 -7.48 48.24
C LYS A 152 -1.89 -6.94 49.66
N ARG A 153 -0.64 -6.53 49.90
CA ARG A 153 -0.16 -6.09 51.22
C ARG A 153 0.36 -4.66 51.15
N SER A 154 -0.02 -3.85 52.15
CA SER A 154 0.48 -2.49 52.30
C SER A 154 2.01 -2.47 52.44
N PRO A 155 2.71 -1.59 51.70
CA PRO A 155 4.16 -1.51 51.78
C PRO A 155 4.60 -0.99 53.15
N THR A 156 5.32 -1.81 53.92
CA THR A 156 5.86 -1.44 55.24
C THR A 156 7.20 -0.70 55.17
N ALA A 157 7.77 -0.47 53.97
CA ALA A 157 9.08 0.16 53.78
C ALA A 157 9.13 1.04 52.51
N LYS A 158 9.95 2.10 52.54
CA LYS A 158 10.15 3.05 51.40
C LYS A 158 10.59 2.36 50.10
N SER A 159 11.33 1.26 50.14
CA SER A 159 11.71 0.49 48.94
C SER A 159 10.52 -0.19 48.25
N ARG A 160 9.46 -0.53 48.99
CA ARG A 160 8.23 -1.14 48.47
C ARG A 160 7.28 -0.10 47.86
N LEU A 161 7.39 1.18 48.22
CA LEU A 161 6.66 2.29 47.57
C LEU A 161 7.05 2.45 46.10
N LYS A 162 8.36 2.43 45.76
CA LYS A 162 8.81 2.46 44.36
C LYS A 162 8.34 1.25 43.54
N THR A 163 8.19 0.09 44.20
CA THR A 163 7.70 -1.12 43.54
C THR A 163 6.20 -1.01 43.23
N LEU A 164 5.42 -0.46 44.15
CA LEU A 164 4.00 -0.16 43.95
C LEU A 164 3.79 0.87 42.83
N GLU A 165 4.58 1.94 42.82
CA GLU A 165 4.53 2.98 41.78
C GLU A 165 4.81 2.41 40.38
N ARG A 166 5.84 1.56 40.25
CA ARG A 166 6.13 0.86 38.99
C ARG A 166 5.00 -0.09 38.57
N ALA A 167 4.40 -0.81 39.52
CA ALA A 167 3.25 -1.67 39.23
C ALA A 167 2.06 -0.85 38.72
N MET A 168 1.76 0.31 39.33
CA MET A 168 0.73 1.23 38.88
C MET A 168 1.00 1.77 37.47
N GLN A 169 2.23 2.18 37.19
CA GLN A 169 2.64 2.63 35.85
C GLN A 169 2.47 1.51 34.81
N GLY A 170 2.85 0.28 35.15
CA GLY A 170 2.69 -0.88 34.27
C GLY A 170 1.23 -1.23 33.99
N VAL A 171 0.36 -1.20 35.01
CA VAL A 171 -1.08 -1.43 34.83
C VAL A 171 -1.69 -0.35 33.93
N SER A 172 -1.37 0.92 34.20
CA SER A 172 -1.87 2.05 33.42
C SER A 172 -1.43 2.00 31.97
N ALA A 173 -0.14 1.75 31.70
CA ALA A 173 0.39 1.64 30.35
C ALA A 173 -0.28 0.50 29.58
N ARG A 174 -0.32 -0.71 30.16
CA ARG A 174 -1.00 -1.87 29.55
C ARG A 174 -2.47 -1.56 29.25
N ALA A 175 -3.20 -1.02 30.22
CA ALA A 175 -4.63 -0.77 30.08
C ALA A 175 -4.90 0.29 28.99
N ASN A 176 -4.10 1.36 28.95
CA ASN A 176 -4.21 2.40 27.91
C ASN A 176 -3.89 1.86 26.51
N ASP A 177 -2.84 1.04 26.38
CA ASP A 177 -2.47 0.45 25.09
C ASP A 177 -3.54 -0.53 24.61
N LEU A 178 -4.00 -1.43 25.48
CA LEU A 178 -5.07 -2.38 25.17
C LEU A 178 -6.36 -1.67 24.79
N PHE A 179 -6.79 -0.68 25.59
CA PHE A 179 -7.95 0.16 25.31
C PHE A 179 -7.80 0.85 23.94
N GLY A 180 -6.69 1.55 23.74
CA GLY A 180 -6.42 2.30 22.52
C GLY A 180 -6.44 1.39 21.30
N ASN A 181 -5.92 0.18 21.42
CA ASN A 181 -5.92 -0.81 20.34
C ASN A 181 -7.33 -1.35 20.07
N CYS A 182 -8.09 -1.72 21.10
CA CYS A 182 -9.49 -2.14 20.96
C CYS A 182 -10.35 -1.08 20.27
N LEU A 183 -10.23 0.18 20.71
CA LEU A 183 -10.97 1.30 20.11
C LEU A 183 -10.59 1.53 18.65
N LYS A 184 -9.29 1.58 18.34
CA LYS A 184 -8.81 1.73 16.95
C LYS A 184 -9.31 0.61 16.07
N LEU A 185 -9.20 -0.64 16.51
CA LEU A 185 -9.63 -1.80 15.73
C LEU A 185 -11.15 -1.75 15.48
N HIS A 186 -11.92 -1.45 16.53
CA HIS A 186 -13.37 -1.29 16.44
C HIS A 186 -13.79 -0.23 15.40
N LEU A 187 -13.08 0.89 15.33
CA LEU A 187 -13.35 1.96 14.37
C LEU A 187 -12.88 1.63 12.95
N LEU A 188 -11.79 0.89 12.80
CA LEU A 188 -11.18 0.59 11.49
C LEU A 188 -11.81 -0.61 10.77
N MET A 189 -12.30 -1.63 11.50
CA MET A 189 -12.91 -2.83 10.90
C MET A 189 -14.03 -2.54 9.89
N PRO A 190 -15.01 -1.65 10.18
CA PRO A 190 -16.03 -1.26 9.21
C PRO A 190 -15.44 -0.59 7.97
N VAL A 191 -14.45 0.29 8.15
CA VAL A 191 -13.80 1.00 7.04
C VAL A 191 -13.02 0.01 6.16
N MET A 192 -12.36 -0.97 6.77
CA MET A 192 -11.71 -2.08 6.07
C MET A 192 -12.71 -2.86 5.23
N ALA A 193 -13.84 -3.26 5.82
CA ALA A 193 -14.89 -3.98 5.11
C ALA A 193 -15.51 -3.18 3.96
N GLU A 194 -15.77 -1.89 4.16
CA GLU A 194 -16.26 -1.02 3.09
C GLU A 194 -15.25 -0.87 1.96
N ALA A 195 -13.95 -0.75 2.28
CA ALA A 195 -12.89 -0.70 1.28
C ALA A 195 -12.83 -2.01 0.46
N PHE A 196 -13.02 -3.17 1.09
CA PHE A 196 -13.10 -4.46 0.42
C PHE A 196 -14.27 -4.51 -0.57
N ILE A 197 -15.49 -4.16 -0.13
CA ILE A 197 -16.68 -4.14 -1.00
C ILE A 197 -16.47 -3.15 -2.16
N ASN A 198 -15.89 -1.98 -1.88
CA ASN A 198 -15.57 -1.00 -2.90
C ASN A 198 -14.54 -1.52 -3.92
N MET A 199 -13.58 -2.35 -3.52
CA MET A 199 -12.65 -3.01 -4.44
C MET A 199 -13.36 -4.02 -5.33
N VAL A 200 -14.29 -4.83 -4.79
CA VAL A 200 -15.15 -5.74 -5.59
C VAL A 200 -15.91 -4.94 -6.65
N ILE A 201 -16.58 -3.86 -6.24
CA ILE A 201 -17.33 -2.97 -7.13
C ILE A 201 -16.39 -2.37 -8.19
N LEU A 202 -15.27 -1.78 -7.79
CA LEU A 202 -14.31 -1.15 -8.70
C LEU A 202 -13.83 -2.14 -9.77
N MET A 203 -13.50 -3.36 -9.38
CA MET A 203 -12.96 -4.38 -10.28
C MET A 203 -14.02 -4.94 -11.22
N PHE A 204 -15.22 -5.22 -10.70
CA PHE A 204 -16.16 -6.09 -11.40
C PHE A 204 -17.44 -5.42 -11.87
N THR A 205 -17.71 -4.15 -11.56
CA THR A 205 -18.91 -3.46 -12.06
C THR A 205 -19.02 -3.57 -13.59
N ARG A 206 -20.18 -4.00 -14.07
CA ARG A 206 -20.54 -4.13 -15.48
C ARG A 206 -20.44 -2.80 -16.20
N ASP A 207 -20.16 -2.83 -17.49
CA ASP A 207 -19.98 -1.61 -18.27
C ASP A 207 -21.25 -0.77 -18.37
N GLU A 208 -22.45 -1.39 -18.36
CA GLU A 208 -23.72 -0.65 -18.38
C GLU A 208 -23.87 0.24 -17.15
N ILE A 209 -23.50 -0.27 -15.97
CA ILE A 209 -23.59 0.47 -14.71
C ILE A 209 -22.43 1.47 -14.61
N ARG A 210 -21.20 1.06 -14.94
CA ARG A 210 -20.00 1.88 -14.84
C ARG A 210 -20.03 3.12 -15.74
N ASN A 211 -20.65 2.99 -16.91
CA ASN A 211 -20.74 4.09 -17.87
C ASN A 211 -22.01 4.94 -17.70
N ALA A 212 -22.89 4.60 -16.76
CA ALA A 212 -24.04 5.40 -16.35
C ALA A 212 -23.72 6.13 -15.01
N PRO A 213 -23.34 7.42 -15.04
CA PRO A 213 -22.83 8.11 -13.84
C PRO A 213 -23.80 8.09 -12.66
N GLU A 214 -25.09 8.28 -12.91
CA GLU A 214 -26.12 8.29 -11.86
C GLU A 214 -26.30 6.91 -11.23
N ALA A 215 -26.37 5.85 -12.05
CA ALA A 215 -26.50 4.47 -11.58
C ALA A 215 -25.26 4.03 -10.79
N TYR A 216 -24.06 4.34 -11.28
CA TYR A 216 -22.83 4.06 -10.57
C TYR A 216 -22.76 4.81 -9.22
N GLN A 217 -23.11 6.11 -9.20
CA GLN A 217 -23.13 6.90 -7.97
C GLN A 217 -24.18 6.40 -6.96
N ALA A 218 -25.36 5.99 -7.44
CA ALA A 218 -26.37 5.39 -6.58
C ALA A 218 -25.86 4.07 -5.97
N PHE A 219 -25.19 3.24 -6.77
CA PHE A 219 -24.65 1.96 -6.31
C PHE A 219 -23.57 2.14 -5.23
N ILE A 220 -22.59 3.03 -5.44
CA ILE A 220 -21.50 3.23 -4.46
C ILE A 220 -21.97 3.91 -3.17
N ARG A 221 -23.04 4.72 -3.21
CA ARG A 221 -23.58 5.45 -2.04
C ARG A 221 -24.64 4.66 -1.27
N ALA A 222 -25.10 3.54 -1.83
CA ALA A 222 -26.09 2.70 -1.18
C ALA A 222 -25.57 2.13 0.15
N LYS A 223 -26.49 1.84 1.08
CA LYS A 223 -26.13 1.21 2.35
C LYS A 223 -25.53 -0.17 2.08
N ILE A 224 -24.72 -0.66 3.02
CA ILE A 224 -24.02 -1.95 2.86
C ILE A 224 -24.97 -3.11 2.50
N PRO A 225 -26.14 -3.29 3.16
CA PRO A 225 -27.08 -4.35 2.78
C PRO A 225 -27.55 -4.25 1.33
N ASP A 226 -27.78 -3.04 0.84
CA ASP A 226 -28.25 -2.79 -0.53
C ASP A 226 -27.13 -3.06 -1.53
N ARG A 227 -25.91 -2.59 -1.25
CA ARG A 227 -24.72 -2.90 -2.06
C ARG A 227 -24.54 -4.39 -2.22
N LEU A 228 -24.60 -5.15 -1.12
CA LEU A 228 -24.43 -6.61 -1.13
C LEU A 228 -25.49 -7.33 -1.98
N ALA A 229 -26.75 -6.87 -1.96
CA ALA A 229 -27.81 -7.43 -2.81
C ALA A 229 -27.58 -7.15 -4.30
N LEU A 230 -26.98 -6.01 -4.63
CA LEU A 230 -26.75 -5.57 -6.00
C LEU A 230 -25.47 -6.13 -6.60
N LEU A 231 -24.55 -6.71 -5.80
CA LEU A 231 -23.25 -7.19 -6.28
C LEU A 231 -23.37 -8.16 -7.46
N SER A 232 -24.15 -9.24 -7.32
CA SER A 232 -24.30 -10.26 -8.38
C SER A 232 -25.03 -9.73 -9.63
N GLN A 233 -25.88 -8.72 -9.46
CA GLN A 233 -26.67 -8.10 -10.52
C GLN A 233 -25.85 -7.07 -11.31
N HIS A 234 -25.01 -6.29 -10.61
CA HIS A 234 -24.28 -5.15 -11.18
C HIS A 234 -22.81 -5.43 -11.43
N CYS A 235 -22.26 -6.54 -10.93
CA CYS A 235 -20.89 -6.95 -11.15
C CYS A 235 -20.81 -8.24 -11.98
N ASP A 236 -19.77 -8.33 -12.81
CA ASP A 236 -19.40 -9.53 -13.53
C ASP A 236 -18.69 -10.53 -12.63
N GLY A 237 -18.79 -11.81 -12.98
CA GLY A 237 -17.98 -12.86 -12.35
C GLY A 237 -18.52 -13.41 -11.03
N PHE A 238 -19.69 -12.97 -10.56
CA PHE A 238 -20.43 -13.67 -9.50
C PHE A 238 -21.03 -14.99 -10.03
N ALA A 239 -20.95 -16.05 -9.22
CA ALA A 239 -21.56 -17.35 -9.44
C ALA A 239 -22.92 -17.47 -8.72
N ARG A 240 -23.08 -16.76 -7.61
CA ARG A 240 -24.29 -16.74 -6.77
C ARG A 240 -24.42 -15.40 -6.05
N ASP A 241 -25.61 -15.15 -5.51
CA ASP A 241 -25.87 -14.00 -4.65
C ASP A 241 -25.22 -14.17 -3.28
N VAL A 242 -24.93 -13.05 -2.61
CA VAL A 242 -24.46 -13.05 -1.21
C VAL A 242 -25.61 -13.48 -0.31
N ASP A 243 -25.42 -14.59 0.41
CA ASP A 243 -26.41 -15.09 1.37
C ASP A 243 -26.43 -14.23 2.64
N LYS A 244 -27.59 -13.62 2.90
CA LYS A 244 -27.82 -12.76 4.08
C LYS A 244 -28.38 -13.52 5.28
N SER A 245 -28.61 -14.82 5.16
CA SER A 245 -29.09 -15.67 6.25
C SER A 245 -27.95 -16.28 7.06
N THR A 246 -26.69 -16.07 6.67
CA THR A 246 -25.54 -16.64 7.37
C THR A 246 -25.27 -15.94 8.71
N ASN A 247 -24.75 -16.70 9.66
CA ASN A 247 -24.29 -16.15 10.94
C ASN A 247 -23.17 -15.11 10.75
N ALA A 248 -22.33 -15.29 9.73
CA ALA A 248 -21.26 -14.35 9.39
C ALA A 248 -21.84 -13.00 8.94
N TYR A 249 -22.87 -12.99 8.07
CA TYR A 249 -23.58 -11.76 7.71
C TYR A 249 -24.20 -11.06 8.92
N ALA A 250 -24.88 -11.82 9.79
CA ALA A 250 -25.50 -11.25 10.99
C ALA A 250 -24.47 -10.61 11.92
N HIS A 251 -23.34 -11.28 12.17
CA HIS A 251 -22.24 -10.74 12.97
C HIS A 251 -21.61 -9.50 12.32
N PHE A 252 -21.34 -9.59 11.02
CA PHE A 252 -20.81 -8.49 10.23
C PHE A 252 -21.68 -7.23 10.37
N MET A 253 -22.99 -7.36 10.18
CA MET A 253 -23.92 -6.23 10.31
C MET A 253 -23.92 -5.64 11.73
N ARG A 254 -23.78 -6.46 12.78
CA ARG A 254 -23.63 -5.93 14.14
C ARG A 254 -22.36 -5.09 14.30
N VAL A 255 -21.24 -5.47 13.69
CA VAL A 255 -20.00 -4.67 13.71
C VAL A 255 -20.20 -3.33 13.00
N ILE A 256 -20.82 -3.35 11.82
CA ILE A 256 -21.18 -2.14 11.07
C ILE A 256 -22.09 -1.21 11.90
N ASP A 257 -23.08 -1.76 12.59
CA ASP A 257 -24.01 -0.98 13.40
C ASP A 257 -23.38 -0.41 14.68
N LYS A 258 -22.50 -1.18 15.35
CA LYS A 258 -21.73 -0.69 16.52
C LYS A 258 -20.90 0.55 16.16
N ARG A 259 -20.33 0.59 14.95
CA ARG A 259 -19.61 1.78 14.43
C ARG A 259 -20.48 3.00 14.31
N ASN A 260 -21.72 2.88 13.86
CA ASN A 260 -22.62 4.03 13.76
C ASN A 260 -22.83 4.65 15.15
N PHE A 261 -22.96 3.84 16.20
CA PHE A 261 -23.04 4.35 17.56
C PHE A 261 -21.74 5.05 18.01
N ALA A 262 -20.58 4.42 17.81
CA ALA A 262 -19.29 4.92 18.29
C ALA A 262 -18.79 6.17 17.52
N LEU A 263 -18.95 6.23 16.20
CA LEU A 263 -18.48 7.38 15.39
C LEU A 263 -19.29 8.65 15.59
N HIS A 264 -20.55 8.55 16.04
CA HIS A 264 -21.34 9.71 16.40
C HIS A 264 -20.95 10.26 17.79
N GLY A 265 -20.00 9.63 18.49
CA GLY A 265 -19.54 10.07 19.81
C GLY A 265 -20.68 10.07 20.83
N ASN A 266 -21.63 9.16 20.67
CA ASN A 266 -22.74 9.03 21.60
C ASN A 266 -22.19 8.66 22.97
N VAL A 267 -22.60 9.41 23.99
CA VAL A 267 -22.23 9.14 25.39
C VAL A 267 -23.44 8.53 26.07
N ASP A 268 -23.27 7.32 26.61
CA ASP A 268 -24.30 6.65 27.40
C ASP A 268 -23.76 6.35 28.80
N PRO A 269 -23.97 7.25 29.78
CA PRO A 269 -23.39 7.13 31.11
C PRO A 269 -23.81 5.87 31.88
N ILE A 270 -24.91 5.22 31.49
CA ILE A 270 -25.39 3.99 32.13
C ILE A 270 -24.73 2.78 31.49
N ARG A 271 -24.66 2.74 30.16
CA ARG A 271 -24.00 1.65 29.42
C ARG A 271 -22.48 1.66 29.55
N GLU A 272 -21.88 2.85 29.65
CA GLU A 272 -20.44 3.10 29.76
C GLU A 272 -20.01 3.38 31.20
N GLN A 273 -20.82 2.95 32.17
CA GLN A 273 -20.57 3.14 33.59
C GLN A 273 -19.29 2.42 34.04
N ILE A 274 -18.34 3.20 34.58
CA ILE A 274 -17.10 2.67 35.19
C ILE A 274 -17.32 2.36 36.67
N GLU A 275 -18.03 3.23 37.40
CA GLU A 275 -18.26 3.05 38.84
C GLU A 275 -19.53 3.80 39.30
N VAL A 276 -20.12 3.31 40.40
CA VAL A 276 -21.22 3.98 41.12
C VAL A 276 -20.66 4.63 42.39
N VAL A 277 -20.82 5.95 42.48
CA VAL A 277 -20.41 6.74 43.66
C VAL A 277 -21.62 7.48 44.20
N TYR A 278 -22.00 7.16 45.43
CA TYR A 278 -23.01 7.91 46.19
C TYR A 278 -22.36 9.13 46.86
N PHE A 279 -23.16 10.14 47.20
CA PHE A 279 -22.69 11.33 47.91
C PHE A 279 -23.54 11.61 49.14
N ASP A 280 -22.88 11.83 50.27
CA ASP A 280 -23.44 12.52 51.45
C ASP A 280 -22.84 13.93 51.51
N GLY A 281 -23.56 14.92 50.96
CA GLY A 281 -23.04 16.26 50.74
C GLY A 281 -21.81 16.26 49.81
N ARG A 282 -20.62 16.50 50.37
CA ARG A 282 -19.34 16.49 49.63
C ARG A 282 -18.52 15.20 49.82
N ARG A 283 -19.07 14.21 50.53
CA ARG A 283 -18.37 12.96 50.85
C ARG A 283 -18.70 11.90 49.80
N PRO A 284 -17.72 11.42 49.01
CA PRO A 284 -17.94 10.33 48.07
C PRO A 284 -18.01 8.99 48.82
N LEU A 285 -18.99 8.17 48.49
CA LEU A 285 -19.24 6.84 49.04
C LEU A 285 -19.29 5.85 47.87
N PHE A 286 -18.17 5.18 47.64
CA PHE A 286 -18.02 4.21 46.56
C PHE A 286 -18.82 2.94 46.86
N ASN A 287 -19.57 2.46 45.86
CA ASN A 287 -20.37 1.24 46.01
C ASN A 287 -19.49 -0.03 46.08
N THR A 288 -18.38 -0.05 45.32
CA THR A 288 -17.50 -1.20 45.20
C THR A 288 -16.28 -1.08 46.10
N PRO A 289 -15.96 -2.06 46.96
CA PRO A 289 -14.72 -2.07 47.74
C PRO A 289 -13.52 -2.52 46.88
N GLY A 290 -12.34 -1.94 47.12
CA GLY A 290 -11.09 -2.38 46.50
C GLY A 290 -10.04 -1.29 46.33
N ASN A 291 -8.96 -1.63 45.62
CA ASN A 291 -7.98 -0.64 45.18
C ASN A 291 -8.56 0.18 44.02
N HIS A 292 -8.67 1.50 44.20
CA HIS A 292 -9.28 2.41 43.22
C HIS A 292 -8.64 2.33 41.82
N VAL A 293 -7.31 2.19 41.73
CA VAL A 293 -6.62 2.13 40.44
C VAL A 293 -6.87 0.79 39.75
N GLU A 294 -6.80 -0.30 40.51
CA GLU A 294 -7.11 -1.64 40.00
C GLU A 294 -8.54 -1.71 39.46
N ARG A 295 -9.52 -1.28 40.28
CA ARG A 295 -10.93 -1.29 39.91
C ARG A 295 -11.22 -0.43 38.70
N PHE A 296 -10.65 0.77 38.63
CA PHE A 296 -10.83 1.65 37.47
C PHE A 296 -10.37 0.98 36.17
N PHE A 297 -9.18 0.39 36.14
CA PHE A 297 -8.66 -0.27 34.93
C PHE A 297 -9.36 -1.60 34.62
N GLU A 298 -9.81 -2.35 35.62
CA GLU A 298 -10.63 -3.56 35.42
C GLU A 298 -11.97 -3.24 34.72
N HIS A 299 -12.66 -2.18 35.16
CA HIS A 299 -13.92 -1.76 34.56
C HIS A 299 -13.70 -1.18 33.15
N LEU A 300 -12.64 -0.40 32.92
CA LEU A 300 -12.29 0.05 31.57
C LEU A 300 -12.06 -1.12 30.62
N GLU A 301 -11.29 -2.14 31.03
CA GLU A 301 -11.06 -3.34 30.21
C GLU A 301 -12.39 -4.09 29.94
N ALA A 302 -13.28 -4.17 30.93
CA ALA A 302 -14.59 -4.79 30.78
C ALA A 302 -15.53 -4.03 29.82
N ILE A 303 -15.45 -2.69 29.77
CA ILE A 303 -16.23 -1.87 28.81
C ILE A 303 -15.76 -2.11 27.38
N HIS A 304 -14.45 -2.20 27.16
CA HIS A 304 -13.87 -2.34 25.82
C HIS A 304 -13.84 -3.78 25.29
N ARG A 305 -14.15 -4.77 26.14
CA ARG A 305 -14.36 -6.18 25.79
C ARG A 305 -13.38 -6.72 24.73
N PRO A 306 -12.08 -6.81 25.04
CA PRO A 306 -11.04 -7.22 24.08
C PRO A 306 -11.36 -8.53 23.35
N GLU A 307 -11.92 -9.51 24.06
CA GLU A 307 -12.36 -10.79 23.48
C GLU A 307 -13.47 -10.63 22.43
N GLU A 308 -14.43 -9.74 22.69
CA GLU A 308 -15.50 -9.41 21.74
C GLU A 308 -14.93 -8.70 20.52
N VAL A 309 -13.97 -7.79 20.69
CA VAL A 309 -13.32 -7.08 19.58
C VAL A 309 -12.53 -8.04 18.69
N VAL A 310 -11.81 -9.00 19.28
CA VAL A 310 -11.12 -10.07 18.54
C VAL A 310 -12.12 -10.93 17.77
N SER A 311 -13.21 -11.33 18.41
CA SER A 311 -14.26 -12.12 17.75
C SER A 311 -14.95 -11.34 16.61
N ASP A 312 -15.20 -10.05 16.80
CA ASP A 312 -15.75 -9.17 15.78
C ASP A 312 -14.82 -9.10 14.55
N TYR A 313 -13.50 -8.98 14.76
CA TYR A 313 -12.49 -8.97 13.70
C TYR A 313 -12.50 -10.26 12.87
N GLN A 314 -12.52 -11.41 13.55
CA GLN A 314 -12.58 -12.72 12.91
C GLN A 314 -13.88 -12.89 12.11
N ALA A 315 -15.02 -12.45 12.67
CA ALA A 315 -16.30 -12.53 12.00
C ALA A 315 -16.39 -11.65 10.75
N VAL A 316 -15.80 -10.44 10.78
CA VAL A 316 -15.70 -9.58 9.60
C VAL A 316 -14.90 -10.29 8.51
N HIS A 317 -13.72 -10.82 8.82
CA HIS A 317 -12.90 -11.55 7.84
C HIS A 317 -13.61 -12.79 7.29
N ALA A 318 -14.32 -13.55 8.12
CA ALA A 318 -15.11 -14.69 7.68
C ALA A 318 -16.18 -14.27 6.64
N PHE A 319 -16.86 -13.15 6.87
CA PHE A 319 -17.84 -12.66 5.90
C PHE A 319 -17.21 -12.10 4.62
N LEU A 320 -16.05 -11.42 4.70
CA LEU A 320 -15.31 -10.98 3.50
C LEU A 320 -14.87 -12.18 2.65
N TRP A 321 -14.53 -13.30 3.30
CA TRP A 321 -14.26 -14.56 2.63
C TRP A 321 -15.53 -15.12 1.95
N GLU A 322 -16.67 -15.17 2.64
CA GLU A 322 -17.96 -15.60 2.05
C GLU A 322 -18.33 -14.79 0.78
N ILE A 323 -18.10 -13.47 0.79
CA ILE A 323 -18.30 -12.62 -0.40
C ILE A 323 -17.38 -13.08 -1.55
N SER A 324 -16.12 -13.41 -1.27
CA SER A 324 -15.17 -13.89 -2.28
C SER A 324 -15.60 -15.24 -2.86
N GLU A 325 -16.11 -16.14 -2.02
CA GLU A 325 -16.64 -17.45 -2.45
C GLU A 325 -17.93 -17.34 -3.28
N CYS A 326 -18.55 -16.17 -3.36
CA CYS A 326 -19.64 -15.92 -4.30
C CYS A 326 -19.13 -15.65 -5.72
N LEU A 327 -17.84 -15.38 -5.91
CA LEU A 327 -17.21 -15.20 -7.21
C LEU A 327 -16.95 -16.55 -7.88
N LYS A 328 -16.92 -16.57 -9.21
CA LYS A 328 -16.46 -17.72 -10.00
C LYS A 328 -14.97 -17.96 -9.70
N PRO A 329 -14.47 -19.22 -9.73
CA PRO A 329 -13.09 -19.53 -9.31
C PRO A 329 -12.00 -18.67 -9.98
N ARG A 330 -12.13 -18.42 -11.29
CA ARG A 330 -11.18 -17.56 -12.02
C ARG A 330 -11.25 -16.10 -11.56
N THR A 331 -12.45 -15.59 -11.32
CA THR A 331 -12.69 -14.23 -10.85
C THR A 331 -12.18 -14.04 -9.43
N GLU A 332 -12.42 -15.02 -8.55
CA GLU A 332 -11.91 -15.04 -7.19
C GLU A 332 -10.37 -15.03 -7.16
N ALA A 333 -9.73 -15.89 -7.96
CA ALA A 333 -8.27 -15.93 -8.05
C ALA A 333 -7.69 -14.59 -8.53
N PHE A 334 -8.29 -13.98 -9.55
CA PHE A 334 -7.90 -12.65 -10.02
C PHE A 334 -8.15 -11.57 -8.95
N PHE A 335 -9.28 -11.64 -8.24
CA PHE A 335 -9.60 -10.72 -7.16
C PHE A 335 -8.53 -10.75 -6.06
N LYS A 336 -8.14 -11.94 -5.60
CA LYS A 336 -7.09 -12.14 -4.59
C LYS A 336 -5.77 -11.48 -5.01
N GLN A 337 -5.34 -11.69 -6.25
CA GLN A 337 -4.10 -11.09 -6.78
C GLN A 337 -4.10 -9.56 -6.75
N VAL A 338 -5.24 -8.91 -7.00
CA VAL A 338 -5.34 -7.45 -7.05
C VAL A 338 -5.62 -6.85 -5.69
N ILE A 339 -6.46 -7.50 -4.87
CA ILE A 339 -6.81 -6.96 -3.56
C ILE A 339 -5.67 -7.06 -2.56
N GLU A 340 -4.70 -7.95 -2.78
CA GLU A 340 -3.47 -8.06 -1.98
C GLU A 340 -2.37 -7.08 -2.42
N ASP A 341 -2.46 -6.51 -3.62
CA ASP A 341 -1.53 -5.50 -4.11
C ASP A 341 -1.75 -4.16 -3.38
N ALA A 342 -0.69 -3.59 -2.82
CA ALA A 342 -0.72 -2.28 -2.16
C ALA A 342 -0.90 -1.12 -3.17
N TYR A 343 -0.43 -1.31 -4.40
CA TYR A 343 -0.37 -0.30 -5.45
C TYR A 343 -0.87 -0.82 -6.81
N PRO A 344 -2.12 -1.30 -6.88
CA PRO A 344 -2.70 -1.77 -8.13
C PRO A 344 -2.78 -0.65 -9.18
N GLY A 345 -2.78 -1.07 -10.44
CA GLY A 345 -3.00 -0.21 -11.59
C GLY A 345 -4.47 -0.11 -11.95
N PHE A 346 -4.90 1.05 -12.40
CA PHE A 346 -6.21 1.31 -12.97
C PHE A 346 -6.07 1.74 -14.42
N GLU A 347 -6.52 0.91 -15.36
CA GLU A 347 -6.51 1.26 -16.78
C GLU A 347 -7.61 2.30 -17.05
N VAL A 348 -7.22 3.46 -17.57
CA VAL A 348 -8.08 4.65 -17.65
C VAL A 348 -9.20 4.50 -18.68
N HIS A 349 -8.96 3.82 -19.79
CA HIS A 349 -9.91 3.69 -20.89
C HIS A 349 -10.97 2.61 -20.62
N LYS A 350 -10.52 1.42 -20.19
CA LYS A 350 -11.34 0.27 -19.77
C LYS A 350 -11.96 0.48 -18.39
N LYS A 351 -11.43 1.44 -17.62
CA LYS A 351 -11.82 1.73 -16.24
C LYS A 351 -11.76 0.48 -15.36
N ARG A 352 -10.70 -0.32 -15.46
CA ARG A 352 -10.54 -1.60 -14.74
C ARG A 352 -9.28 -1.59 -13.90
N ALA A 353 -9.37 -2.11 -12.68
CA ALA A 353 -8.21 -2.31 -11.81
C ALA A 353 -7.56 -3.68 -12.07
N THR A 354 -6.23 -3.72 -12.03
CA THR A 354 -5.41 -4.93 -12.16
C THR A 354 -4.06 -4.72 -11.46
N ARG A 355 -3.34 -5.81 -11.24
CA ARG A 355 -1.94 -5.75 -10.83
C ARG A 355 -1.07 -5.48 -12.06
N ILE A 356 -0.16 -4.51 -11.97
CA ILE A 356 0.66 -4.07 -13.10
C ILE A 356 2.17 -4.09 -12.84
N LEU A 357 2.60 -4.19 -11.59
CA LEU A 357 4.00 -4.18 -11.19
C LEU A 357 4.31 -5.35 -10.24
N PRO A 358 5.56 -5.83 -10.20
CA PRO A 358 6.00 -6.82 -9.23
C PRO A 358 6.09 -6.22 -7.82
N ASP A 359 6.09 -7.09 -6.79
CA ASP A 359 6.19 -6.68 -5.37
C ASP A 359 7.62 -6.29 -4.95
N HIS A 360 8.54 -6.20 -5.90
CA HIS A 360 9.93 -5.90 -5.66
C HIS A 360 10.45 -4.91 -6.70
N VAL A 361 11.51 -4.18 -6.34
CA VAL A 361 12.17 -3.23 -7.23
C VAL A 361 13.63 -3.63 -7.37
N MET A 362 14.06 -3.90 -8.60
CA MET A 362 15.46 -4.12 -8.92
C MET A 362 16.14 -2.79 -9.25
N MET A 363 17.27 -2.52 -8.60
CA MET A 363 18.14 -1.40 -8.92
C MET A 363 19.55 -1.92 -9.16
N GLY A 364 20.09 -1.68 -10.35
CA GLY A 364 21.48 -1.97 -10.64
C GLY A 364 22.37 -0.82 -10.21
N MET A 365 23.30 -1.08 -9.28
CA MET A 365 24.33 -0.11 -8.91
C MET A 365 25.67 -0.60 -9.44
N MET A 366 26.25 0.12 -10.40
CA MET A 366 27.62 -0.14 -10.84
C MET A 366 28.59 0.83 -10.15
N PRO A 367 29.74 0.36 -9.64
CA PRO A 367 30.81 1.25 -9.22
C PRO A 367 31.17 2.18 -10.38
N SER A 368 31.29 3.50 -10.13
CA SER A 368 31.54 4.55 -11.12
C SER A 368 30.43 4.85 -12.14
N MET A 369 29.18 4.44 -11.87
CA MET A 369 28.03 4.90 -12.65
C MET A 369 27.83 6.41 -12.44
N LEU A 370 27.88 7.17 -13.53
CA LEU A 370 27.67 8.61 -13.54
C LEU A 370 26.18 8.90 -13.73
N TYR A 371 25.61 9.80 -12.92
CA TYR A 371 24.24 10.26 -13.09
C TYR A 371 24.18 11.63 -13.76
N ASP A 372 23.06 11.95 -14.42
CA ASP A 372 22.88 13.25 -15.07
C ASP A 372 22.94 14.42 -14.06
N ASP A 373 22.50 14.23 -12.82
CA ASP A 373 22.61 15.25 -11.78
C ASP A 373 24.01 15.39 -11.14
N ASP A 374 24.94 14.47 -11.44
CA ASP A 374 26.35 14.57 -11.04
C ASP A 374 27.22 15.32 -12.08
N LEU A 375 26.63 15.68 -13.24
CA LEU A 375 27.36 16.39 -14.28
C LEU A 375 27.66 17.84 -13.85
N ASP A 376 28.96 18.16 -13.76
CA ASP A 376 29.47 19.52 -13.57
C ASP A 376 29.27 20.39 -14.83
N VAL A 377 28.03 20.81 -15.07
CA VAL A 377 27.60 21.62 -16.22
C VAL A 377 26.46 22.56 -15.83
N LYS A 378 26.32 23.65 -16.60
CA LYS A 378 25.08 24.44 -16.61
C LYS A 378 24.10 23.83 -17.61
N TRP A 379 22.92 23.49 -17.12
CA TRP A 379 21.86 22.84 -17.89
C TRP A 379 21.23 23.75 -18.93
#